data_AF-A0A7Y6ZRV8-F1
#
_entry.id   AF-A0A7Y6ZRV8-F1
#
_cell.length_a   1.000
_cell.length_b   1.000
_cell.length_c   1.000
_cell.angle_alpha   90.00
_cell.angle_beta   90.00
_cell.angle_gamma   90.00
#
_symmetry.space_group_name_H-M   'P 1'
#
loop_
_entity.id
_entity.type
_entity.pdbx_description
1 polymer ?
#
loop_
_entity_poly.entity_id
_entity_poly.type
_entity_poly.pdbx_seq_one_letter_code
_entity_poly.pdbx_strand_id
1 'polypeptide(L)'
;MSHYEAPIREPLVLGDKSYHDITEDIAKPIEGKANKNWYIAFYISLAAMLWGFGCIFYTVGTGIGVWGLNKNIGWAWDITNFVWWVGIGHAGTLISAVLLLFRQKWRMAINRSAEA
;
A
#
# COMPACT_ATOMS: atom_id res chain seq x y z
N MET A 1 13.55 1.41 38.01
CA MET A 1 14.55 1.25 36.92
C MET A 1 14.60 2.56 36.16
N SER A 2 15.73 3.24 36.11
CA SER A 2 15.86 4.54 35.45
C SER A 2 15.77 4.35 33.94
N HIS A 3 14.66 4.78 33.35
CA HIS A 3 14.52 4.89 31.91
C HIS A 3 15.53 5.94 31.40
N TYR A 4 16.50 5.53 30.59
CA TYR A 4 17.48 6.44 29.99
C TYR A 4 17.20 6.54 28.49
N GLU A 5 16.74 7.70 28.04
CA GLU A 5 16.73 8.07 26.63
C GLU A 5 17.63 9.27 26.37
N ALA A 6 18.28 9.27 25.20
CA ALA A 6 19.16 10.38 24.81
C ALA A 6 18.33 11.64 24.53
N PRO A 7 18.76 12.82 24.99
CA PRO A 7 18.01 14.08 24.85
C PRO A 7 17.95 14.60 23.40
N ILE A 8 18.71 14.00 22.48
CA ILE A 8 18.74 14.36 21.05
C ILE A 8 17.51 13.82 20.31
N ARG A 9 16.79 12.84 20.87
CA ARG A 9 15.63 12.23 20.19
C ARG A 9 14.40 13.12 20.27
N GLU A 10 13.81 13.40 19.12
CA GLU A 10 12.52 14.07 19.04
C GLU A 10 11.36 13.10 19.35
N PRO A 11 10.27 13.61 19.95
CA PRO A 11 9.09 12.79 20.24
C PRO A 11 8.39 12.35 18.94
N LEU A 12 8.09 11.05 18.84
CA LEU A 12 7.40 10.47 17.68
C LEU A 12 5.87 10.69 17.71
N VAL A 13 5.32 10.95 18.90
CA VAL A 13 3.90 11.23 19.12
C VAL A 13 3.81 12.66 19.64
N LEU A 14 3.04 13.50 18.95
CA LEU A 14 2.84 14.90 19.30
C LEU A 14 1.48 15.09 20.00
N GLY A 15 1.39 16.10 20.86
CA GLY A 15 0.13 16.54 21.47
C GLY A 15 -0.33 15.75 22.70
N ASP A 16 0.60 15.19 23.49
CA ASP A 16 0.35 14.58 24.81
C ASP A 16 -0.84 13.61 24.87
N LYS A 17 -0.98 12.77 23.84
CA LYS A 17 -2.10 11.84 23.69
C LYS A 17 -2.03 10.68 24.68
N SER A 18 -3.17 10.36 25.30
CA SER A 18 -3.35 9.15 26.09
C SER A 18 -3.69 7.94 25.22
N TYR A 19 -3.70 6.74 25.82
CA TYR A 19 -4.13 5.51 25.13
C TYR A 19 -5.57 5.57 24.62
N HIS A 20 -6.46 6.25 25.36
CA HIS A 20 -7.84 6.44 24.95
C HIS A 20 -7.91 7.33 23.71
N ASP A 21 -7.19 8.45 23.70
CA ASP A 21 -7.17 9.40 22.56
C ASP A 21 -6.68 8.73 21.27
N ILE A 22 -5.62 7.91 21.36
CA ILE A 22 -5.09 7.16 20.21
C ILE A 22 -6.13 6.19 19.66
N THR A 23 -6.86 5.51 20.55
CA THR A 23 -7.88 4.53 20.14
C THR A 23 -9.04 5.23 19.43
N GLU A 24 -9.55 6.31 20.02
CA GLU A 24 -10.62 7.13 19.43
C GLU A 24 -10.22 7.68 18.06
N ASP A 25 -9.00 8.22 17.92
CA ASP A 25 -8.51 8.78 16.65
C ASP A 25 -8.42 7.73 15.54
N ILE A 26 -8.01 6.50 15.85
CA ILE A 26 -7.89 5.39 14.88
C ILE A 26 -9.26 4.79 14.56
N ALA A 27 -10.16 4.66 15.53
CA ALA A 27 -11.48 4.06 15.37
C ALA A 27 -12.45 4.99 14.62
N LYS A 28 -12.35 6.31 14.84
CA LYS A 28 -13.23 7.33 14.24
C LYS A 28 -13.45 7.22 12.72
N PRO A 29 -12.41 7.04 11.86
CA PRO A 29 -12.63 6.87 10.43
C PRO A 29 -13.34 5.56 10.05
N ILE A 30 -13.32 4.55 10.92
CA ILE A 30 -13.97 3.24 10.72
C ILE A 30 -15.44 3.28 11.14
N GLU A 31 -15.73 3.94 12.27
CA GLU A 31 -17.08 4.04 12.82
C GLU A 31 -17.94 5.08 12.09
N GLY A 32 -17.29 6.06 11.44
CA GLY A 32 -17.96 7.08 10.65
C GLY A 32 -18.43 6.60 9.28
N LYS A 33 -19.29 7.41 8.64
CA LYS A 33 -19.67 7.18 7.23
C LYS A 33 -18.58 7.68 6.28
N ALA A 34 -18.32 6.93 5.22
CA ALA A 34 -17.45 7.36 4.14
C ALA A 34 -17.95 8.66 3.50
N ASN A 35 -17.02 9.58 3.22
CA ASN A 35 -17.35 10.87 2.61
C ASN A 35 -17.53 10.75 1.09
N LYS A 36 -18.03 11.81 0.45
CA LYS A 36 -18.25 11.85 -1.00
C LYS A 36 -16.97 11.58 -1.81
N ASN A 37 -15.82 12.06 -1.34
CA ASN A 37 -14.54 11.89 -2.03
C ASN A 37 -14.10 10.42 -2.05
N TRP A 38 -14.35 9.68 -0.97
CA TRP A 38 -14.09 8.24 -0.89
C TRP A 38 -14.91 7.49 -1.94
N TYR A 39 -16.21 7.79 -2.05
CA TYR A 39 -17.06 7.17 -3.07
C TYR A 39 -16.63 7.52 -4.49
N ILE A 40 -16.22 8.77 -4.75
CA ILE A 40 -15.68 9.17 -6.06
C ILE A 40 -14.45 8.34 -6.41
N ALA A 41 -13.47 8.25 -5.50
CA ALA A 41 -12.25 7.47 -5.70
C ALA A 41 -12.57 5.97 -5.90
N PHE A 42 -13.51 5.44 -5.12
CA PHE A 42 -13.96 4.05 -5.22
C PHE A 42 -14.57 3.76 -6.60
N TYR A 43 -15.50 4.57 -7.09
CA TYR A 43 -16.14 4.33 -8.39
C TYR A 43 -15.19 4.51 -9.57
N ILE A 44 -14.25 5.46 -9.51
CA ILE A 44 -13.19 5.59 -10.53
C ILE A 44 -12.32 4.33 -10.56
N SER A 45 -11.90 3.86 -9.38
CA SER A 45 -11.08 2.63 -9.27
C SER A 45 -11.84 1.40 -9.74
N LEU A 46 -13.13 1.29 -9.40
CA LEU A 46 -14.01 0.20 -9.81
C LEU A 46 -14.22 0.19 -11.34
N ALA A 47 -14.45 1.36 -11.94
CA ALA A 47 -14.60 1.47 -13.39
C ALA A 47 -13.31 1.06 -14.13
N ALA A 48 -12.14 1.52 -13.66
CA ALA A 48 -10.85 1.12 -14.21
C ALA A 48 -10.61 -0.39 -14.05
N MET A 49 -10.97 -0.97 -12.91
CA MET A 49 -10.85 -2.40 -12.65
C MET A 49 -11.72 -3.24 -13.60
N LEU A 50 -13.00 -2.86 -13.77
CA LEU A 50 -13.92 -3.56 -14.67
C LEU A 50 -13.46 -3.49 -16.13
N TRP A 51 -12.95 -2.33 -16.56
CA TRP A 51 -12.35 -2.20 -17.88
C TRP A 51 -11.12 -3.10 -18.05
N GLY A 52 -10.23 -3.14 -17.06
CA GLY A 52 -9.07 -4.03 -17.04
C GLY A 52 -9.45 -5.51 -17.13
N PHE A 53 -10.45 -5.96 -16.38
CA PHE A 53 -10.98 -7.32 -16.51
C PHE A 53 -11.53 -7.60 -17.91
N GLY A 54 -12.24 -6.64 -18.52
CA GLY A 54 -12.69 -6.74 -19.91
C GLY A 54 -11.54 -6.97 -20.89
N CYS A 55 -10.43 -6.23 -20.76
CA CYS A 55 -9.23 -6.40 -21.58
C CYS A 55 -8.55 -7.78 -21.36
N ILE A 56 -8.53 -8.28 -20.11
CA ILE A 56 -8.00 -9.61 -19.80
C ILE A 56 -8.86 -10.70 -20.46
N PHE A 57 -10.18 -10.66 -20.30
CA PHE A 57 -11.08 -11.64 -20.92
C PHE A 57 -11.00 -11.61 -22.44
N TYR A 58 -10.91 -10.42 -23.05
CA TYR A 58 -10.70 -10.27 -24.49
C TYR A 58 -9.40 -10.95 -24.93
N THR A 59 -8.29 -10.72 -24.22
CA THR A 59 -7.01 -11.37 -24.51
C THR A 59 -7.11 -12.89 -24.39
N VAL A 60 -7.71 -13.41 -23.32
CA VAL A 60 -7.84 -14.86 -23.13
C VAL A 60 -8.70 -15.50 -24.23
N GLY A 61 -9.77 -14.82 -24.68
CA GLY A 61 -10.65 -15.31 -25.73
C GLY A 61 -10.08 -15.21 -27.14
N THR A 62 -9.23 -14.21 -27.43
CA THR A 62 -8.67 -13.94 -28.77
C THR A 62 -7.21 -14.36 -28.95
N GLY A 63 -6.52 -14.65 -27.85
CA GLY A 63 -5.11 -15.01 -27.81
C GLY A 63 -4.15 -13.84 -27.59
N ILE A 64 -2.90 -14.16 -27.24
CA ILE A 64 -1.84 -13.18 -26.90
C ILE A 64 -1.41 -12.30 -28.08
N GLY A 65 -1.76 -12.67 -29.32
CA GLY A 65 -1.42 -11.90 -30.53
C GLY A 65 -1.92 -10.45 -30.52
N VAL A 66 -2.91 -10.11 -29.69
CA VAL A 66 -3.45 -8.75 -29.54
C VAL A 66 -2.53 -7.80 -28.74
N TRP A 67 -1.48 -8.32 -28.08
CA TRP A 67 -0.58 -7.53 -27.22
C TRP A 67 0.47 -6.71 -27.99
N GLY A 68 0.60 -6.91 -29.30
CA GLY A 68 1.65 -6.24 -30.08
C GLY A 68 3.05 -6.80 -29.82
N LEU A 69 3.13 -8.03 -29.31
CA LEU A 69 4.40 -8.76 -29.20
C LEU A 69 4.92 -9.16 -30.58
N ASN A 70 6.24 -9.32 -30.70
CA ASN A 70 6.90 -9.74 -31.93
C ASN A 70 7.49 -11.14 -31.75
N LYS A 71 7.68 -11.90 -32.83
CA LYS A 71 8.37 -13.20 -32.80
C LYS A 71 9.77 -13.16 -32.16
N ASN A 72 10.46 -12.02 -32.22
CA ASN A 72 11.77 -11.84 -31.61
C ASN A 72 11.71 -11.32 -30.17
N ILE A 73 10.61 -10.65 -29.78
CA ILE A 73 10.44 -10.01 -28.48
C ILE A 73 9.13 -10.54 -27.90
N GLY A 74 9.25 -11.67 -27.19
CA GLY A 74 8.14 -12.36 -26.56
C GLY A 74 7.69 -11.76 -25.24
N TRP A 75 8.52 -10.91 -24.61
CA TRP A 75 8.23 -10.21 -23.35
C TRP A 75 8.52 -8.73 -23.51
N ALA A 76 7.57 -7.89 -23.08
CA ALA A 76 7.69 -6.44 -23.09
C ALA A 76 6.90 -5.86 -21.91
N TRP A 77 5.68 -5.38 -22.15
CA TRP A 77 4.85 -4.74 -21.13
C TRP A 77 4.36 -5.69 -20.04
N ASP A 78 4.13 -6.94 -20.39
CA ASP A 78 3.74 -8.00 -19.47
C ASP A 78 4.76 -8.18 -18.34
N ILE A 79 6.02 -8.43 -18.68
CA ILE A 79 7.07 -8.59 -17.67
C ILE A 79 7.45 -7.26 -17.02
N THR A 80 7.45 -6.16 -17.78
CA THR A 80 7.81 -4.84 -17.25
C THR A 80 6.87 -4.43 -16.13
N ASN A 81 5.55 -4.57 -16.34
CA ASN A 81 4.56 -4.27 -15.31
C ASN A 81 4.62 -5.29 -14.17
N PHE A 82 4.86 -6.57 -14.46
CA PHE A 82 5.01 -7.60 -13.42
C PHE A 82 6.15 -7.26 -12.44
N VAL A 83 7.36 -7.00 -12.94
CA VAL A 83 8.51 -6.69 -12.06
C VAL A 83 8.33 -5.34 -11.35
N TRP A 84 7.67 -4.38 -11.98
CA TRP A 84 7.37 -3.08 -11.38
C TRP A 84 6.45 -3.23 -10.16
N TRP A 85 5.35 -3.96 -10.29
CA TRP A 85 4.43 -4.22 -9.19
C TRP A 85 5.05 -5.07 -8.08
N VAL A 86 5.83 -6.10 -8.44
CA VAL A 86 6.59 -6.89 -7.46
C VAL A 86 7.56 -5.98 -6.67
N GLY A 87 8.23 -5.05 -7.34
CA GLY A 87 9.12 -4.07 -6.69
C GLY A 87 8.40 -3.21 -5.65
N ILE A 88 7.21 -2.70 -5.96
CA ILE A 88 6.40 -1.91 -5.02
C ILE A 88 6.07 -2.72 -3.76
N GLY A 89 5.69 -3.99 -3.91
CA GLY A 89 5.37 -4.88 -2.79
C GLY A 89 6.52 -5.10 -1.79
N HIS A 90 7.78 -4.97 -2.21
CA HIS A 90 8.92 -5.18 -1.32
C HIS A 90 9.04 -4.08 -0.25
N ALA A 91 8.58 -2.87 -0.53
CA ALA A 91 8.63 -1.76 0.43
C ALA A 91 7.89 -2.11 1.74
N GLY A 92 6.74 -2.78 1.63
CA GLY A 92 5.96 -3.22 2.78
C GLY A 92 6.72 -4.19 3.68
N THR A 93 7.30 -5.23 3.09
CA THR A 93 8.07 -6.25 3.84
C THR A 93 9.34 -5.67 4.49
N LEU A 94 9.97 -4.68 3.85
CA LEU A 94 11.11 -3.98 4.44
C LEU A 94 10.68 -3.19 5.69
N ILE A 95 9.59 -2.44 5.59
CA ILE A 95 9.08 -1.63 6.71
C ILE A 95 8.62 -2.52 7.86
N SER A 96 7.93 -3.63 7.61
CA SER A 96 7.40 -4.50 8.66
C SER A 96 8.47 -5.38 9.32
N ALA A 97 9.38 -5.98 8.53
CA ALA A 97 10.38 -6.93 9.04
C ALA A 97 11.75 -6.30 9.31
N VAL A 98 12.33 -5.61 8.32
CA VAL A 98 13.72 -5.10 8.43
C VAL A 98 13.82 -4.01 9.48
N LEU A 99 12.91 -3.03 9.48
CA LEU A 99 12.89 -1.98 10.51
C LEU A 99 12.61 -2.54 11.92
N LEU A 100 11.86 -3.64 12.02
CA LEU A 100 11.67 -4.36 13.28
C LEU A 100 12.98 -4.96 13.79
N LEU A 101 13.75 -5.63 12.93
CA LEU A 101 15.05 -6.21 13.30
C LEU A 101 16.04 -5.15 13.78
N PHE A 102 16.07 -3.99 13.13
CA PHE A 102 16.88 -2.84 13.54
C PHE A 102 16.28 -2.01 14.70
N ARG A 103 15.20 -2.50 15.32
CA ARG A 103 14.50 -1.87 16.45
C ARG A 103 14.15 -0.40 16.22
N GLN A 104 13.78 -0.05 14.98
CA GLN A 104 13.38 1.29 14.60
C GLN A 104 11.95 1.57 15.09
N LYS A 105 11.80 2.37 16.15
CA LYS A 105 10.50 2.65 16.79
C LYS A 105 9.53 3.44 15.89
N TRP A 106 10.03 4.27 14.97
CA TRP A 106 9.20 5.11 14.09
C TRP A 106 8.34 4.33 13.08
N ARG A 107 8.70 3.08 12.79
CA ARG A 107 7.92 2.20 11.89
C ARG A 107 6.47 2.00 12.36
N MET A 108 6.20 2.13 13.66
CA MET A 108 4.90 1.80 14.27
C MET A 108 3.73 2.58 13.66
N ALA A 109 3.95 3.80 13.17
CA ALA A 109 2.91 4.63 12.56
C ALA A 109 2.56 4.24 11.11
N ILE A 110 3.43 3.47 10.44
CA ILE A 110 3.31 3.15 9.01
C ILE A 110 3.19 1.66 8.71
N ASN A 111 3.56 0.79 9.64
CA ASN A 111 3.60 -0.65 9.40
C ASN A 111 2.29 -1.21 8.86
N ARG A 112 1.15 -0.80 9.42
CA ARG A 112 -0.15 -1.36 9.03
C ARG A 112 -0.57 -0.95 7.61
N SER A 113 -0.30 0.28 7.20
CA SER A 113 -0.61 0.73 5.83
C SER A 113 0.41 0.20 4.82
N ALA A 114 1.65 -0.06 5.25
CA ALA A 114 2.67 -0.66 4.40
C ALA A 114 2.43 -2.16 4.11
N GLU A 115 1.69 -2.86 4.98
CA GLU A 115 1.32 -4.28 4.81
C GLU A 115 0.06 -4.50 3.97
N ALA A 116 -0.71 -3.45 3.68
CA ALA A 116 -1.98 -3.51 2.94
C ALA A 116 -1.75 -3.55 1.43
#